data_AF-A0AAF0MN68-F1
#
_entry.id   AF-A0AAF0MN68-F1
#
_cell.length_a   1.000
_cell.length_b   1.000
_cell.length_c   1.000
_cell.angle_alpha   90.00
_cell.angle_beta   90.00
_cell.angle_gamma   90.00
#
_symmetry.space_group_name_H-M   'P 1'
#
loop_
_entity.id
_entity.type
_entity.pdbx_description
1 polymer ?
#
loop_
_entity_poly.entity_id
_entity_poly.type
_entity_poly.pdbx_seq_one_letter_code
_entity_poly.pdbx_strand_id
1 'polypeptide(L)'
;MADLWFDPDTQFIGAIGPTTLRELAEAIHDDDTILATLDFDNESDTTIEDVENALDHLGVRTFDVDDDMVDADHWPDTSVNEVDGDQPSRPGTTRVLGVHI
;
A
#
# COMPACT_ATOMS: atom_id res chain seq x y z
N MET A 1 3.00 -14.24 -1.05
CA MET A 1 1.77 -13.50 -0.72
C MET A 1 2.27 -12.16 -0.26
N ALA A 2 1.78 -11.09 -0.89
CA ALA A 2 2.04 -9.75 -0.41
C ALA A 2 1.20 -9.55 0.86
N ASP A 3 1.80 -9.00 1.91
CA ASP A 3 1.02 -8.61 3.10
C ASP A 3 0.48 -7.21 2.83
N LEU A 4 -0.82 -7.14 2.50
CA LEU A 4 -1.54 -5.91 2.24
C LEU A 4 -2.19 -5.43 3.55
N TRP A 5 -2.10 -4.13 3.79
CA TRP A 5 -2.62 -3.49 4.99
C TRP A 5 -3.39 -2.23 4.63
N PHE A 6 -4.49 -1.99 5.34
CA PHE A 6 -5.27 -0.77 5.22
C PHE A 6 -5.54 -0.19 6.61
N ASP A 7 -5.20 1.09 6.75
CA ASP A 7 -5.45 1.88 7.95
C ASP A 7 -6.62 2.85 7.68
N PRO A 8 -7.80 2.60 8.26
CA PRO A 8 -8.96 3.45 8.10
C PRO A 8 -8.87 4.79 8.84
N ASP A 9 -8.04 4.91 9.88
CA ASP A 9 -7.88 6.15 10.63
C ASP A 9 -7.07 7.18 9.82
N THR A 10 -6.08 6.69 9.07
CA THR A 10 -5.16 7.52 8.26
C THR A 10 -5.46 7.49 6.77
N GLN A 11 -6.46 6.69 6.37
CA GLN A 11 -6.84 6.44 4.99
C GLN A 11 -5.61 6.04 4.16
N PHE A 12 -4.82 5.09 4.68
CA PHE A 12 -3.57 4.67 4.07
C PHE A 12 -3.60 3.19 3.71
N ILE A 13 -3.18 2.86 2.49
CA ILE A 13 -3.01 1.48 2.03
C ILE A 13 -1.52 1.23 1.85
N GLY A 14 -1.00 0.19 2.49
CA GLY A 14 0.39 -0.23 2.39
C GLY A 14 0.50 -1.71 2.02
N ALA A 15 1.47 -2.08 1.20
CA ALA A 15 1.75 -3.46 0.86
C ALA A 15 3.23 -3.80 1.03
N ILE A 16 3.49 -4.95 1.65
CA ILE A 16 4.82 -5.50 1.87
C ILE A 16 5.11 -6.55 0.82
N GLY A 17 6.21 -6.35 0.08
CA GLY A 17 6.64 -7.26 -0.97
C GLY A 17 6.44 -6.72 -2.39
N PRO A 18 5.32 -6.05 -2.74
CA PRO A 18 5.22 -5.34 -4.01
C PRO A 18 6.37 -4.36 -4.15
N THR A 19 6.96 -4.33 -5.35
CA THR A 19 7.99 -3.36 -5.73
C THR A 19 7.53 -2.41 -6.82
N THR A 20 6.36 -2.71 -7.42
CA THR A 20 5.78 -1.98 -8.53
C THR A 20 4.32 -1.64 -8.27
N LEU A 21 3.85 -0.57 -8.93
CA LEU A 21 2.45 -0.13 -8.92
C LEU A 21 1.50 -1.27 -9.28
N ARG A 22 1.85 -2.07 -10.29
CA ARG A 22 1.07 -3.21 -10.74
C ARG A 22 0.97 -4.31 -9.69
N GLU A 23 2.06 -4.65 -9.02
CA GLU A 23 2.02 -5.65 -7.94
C GLU A 23 1.15 -5.17 -6.76
N LEU A 24 1.17 -3.86 -6.46
CA LEU A 24 0.28 -3.26 -5.46
C LEU A 24 -1.17 -3.32 -5.91
N ALA A 25 -1.46 -2.99 -7.18
CA ALA A 25 -2.80 -3.06 -7.75
C ALA A 25 -3.35 -4.49 -7.75
N GLU A 26 -2.51 -5.48 -8.07
CA GLU A 26 -2.86 -6.90 -8.01
C GLU A 26 -3.18 -7.33 -6.57
N ALA A 27 -2.40 -6.88 -5.58
CA ALA A 27 -2.68 -7.17 -4.18
C ALA A 27 -4.02 -6.56 -3.71
N ILE A 28 -4.28 -5.29 -4.06
CA ILE A 28 -5.54 -4.60 -3.70
C ILE A 28 -6.75 -5.23 -4.38
N HIS A 29 -6.62 -5.60 -5.66
CA HIS A 29 -7.68 -6.27 -6.39
C HIS A 29 -8.00 -7.66 -5.81
N ASP A 30 -7.02 -8.34 -5.19
CA ASP A 30 -7.26 -9.62 -4.50
C ASP A 30 -7.92 -9.43 -3.12
N ASP A 31 -7.87 -8.22 -2.54
CA ASP A 31 -8.46 -7.88 -1.24
C ASP A 31 -9.73 -7.01 -1.41
N ASP A 32 -10.88 -7.68 -1.37
CA ASP A 32 -12.20 -7.03 -1.48
C ASP A 32 -12.42 -5.91 -0.44
N THR A 33 -11.79 -5.99 0.74
CA THR A 33 -11.99 -4.98 1.80
C THR A 33 -11.35 -3.67 1.42
N ILE A 34 -10.15 -3.74 0.85
CA ILE A 34 -9.35 -2.56 0.46
C ILE A 34 -9.86 -2.01 -0.88
N LEU A 35 -10.26 -2.90 -1.78
CA LEU A 35 -10.93 -2.53 -3.02
C LEU A 35 -12.19 -1.71 -2.76
N ALA A 36 -13.01 -2.11 -1.77
CA ALA A 36 -14.19 -1.37 -1.36
C ALA A 36 -13.86 0.05 -0.86
N THR A 37 -12.72 0.23 -0.20
CA THR A 37 -12.31 1.55 0.31
C THR A 37 -11.94 2.53 -0.79
N LEU A 38 -11.52 2.04 -1.96
CA LEU A 38 -11.23 2.89 -3.13
C LEU A 38 -12.50 3.42 -3.82
N ASP A 39 -13.69 3.03 -3.34
CA ASP A 39 -15.01 3.52 -3.77
C ASP A 39 -15.20 3.45 -5.29
N PHE A 40 -14.85 2.30 -5.89
CA PHE A 40 -15.12 2.07 -7.30
C PHE A 40 -16.62 1.91 -7.55
N ASP A 41 -17.14 2.58 -8.59
CA ASP A 41 -18.57 2.51 -9.00
C ASP A 41 -19.11 1.08 -9.18
N ASN A 42 -18.22 0.11 -9.46
CA ASN A 42 -18.57 -1.32 -9.55
C ASN A 42 -17.36 -2.21 -9.25
N GLU A 43 -17.19 -2.59 -7.99
CA GLU A 43 -16.10 -3.46 -7.50
C GLU A 43 -16.01 -4.78 -8.29
N SER A 44 -17.13 -5.33 -8.75
CA SER A 44 -17.17 -6.59 -9.52
C SER A 44 -16.69 -6.50 -10.97
N ASP A 45 -16.64 -5.31 -11.55
CA ASP A 45 -16.09 -5.03 -12.90
C ASP A 45 -14.74 -4.31 -12.83
N THR A 46 -14.25 -4.00 -11.63
CA THR A 46 -13.00 -3.28 -11.44
C THR A 46 -11.84 -4.18 -11.83
N THR A 47 -11.04 -3.76 -12.80
CA THR A 47 -9.87 -4.52 -13.24
C THR A 47 -8.61 -4.05 -12.50
N ILE A 48 -7.57 -4.88 -12.52
CA ILE A 48 -6.24 -4.50 -12.01
C ILE A 48 -5.76 -3.19 -12.65
N GLU A 49 -6.04 -2.95 -13.94
CA GLU A 49 -5.66 -1.71 -14.63
C GLU A 49 -6.42 -0.48 -14.09
N ASP A 50 -7.68 -0.63 -13.68
CA ASP A 50 -8.45 0.46 -13.06
C ASP A 50 -7.88 0.82 -11.69
N VAL A 51 -7.52 -0.19 -10.89
CA VAL A 51 -6.84 0.00 -9.60
C VAL A 51 -5.47 0.64 -9.81
N GLU A 52 -4.69 0.15 -10.77
CA GLU A 52 -3.38 0.70 -11.11
C GLU A 52 -3.49 2.19 -11.49
N ASN A 53 -4.47 2.56 -12.31
CA ASN A 53 -4.70 3.93 -12.72
C ASN A 53 -5.15 4.83 -11.56
N ALA A 54 -6.01 4.32 -10.67
CA ALA A 54 -6.40 5.03 -9.45
C ALA A 54 -5.20 5.29 -8.53
N LEU A 55 -4.37 4.26 -8.32
CA LEU A 55 -3.13 4.34 -7.55
C LEU A 55 -2.14 5.34 -8.15
N ASP A 56 -1.95 5.34 -9.48
CA ASP A 56 -1.10 6.31 -10.18
C ASP A 56 -1.60 7.75 -9.93
N HIS A 57 -2.92 7.95 -9.95
CA HIS A 57 -3.54 9.25 -9.70
C HIS A 57 -3.37 9.73 -8.25
N LEU A 58 -3.47 8.82 -7.30
CA LEU A 58 -3.28 9.09 -5.87
C LEU A 58 -1.80 9.34 -5.52
N GLY A 59 -0.89 8.87 -6.38
CA GLY A 59 0.55 9.09 -6.25
C GLY A 59 1.18 8.13 -5.25
N VAL A 60 1.27 6.87 -5.63
CA VAL A 60 1.95 5.83 -4.84
C VAL A 60 3.37 6.21 -4.50
N ARG A 61 3.76 5.97 -3.26
CA ARG A 61 5.10 6.24 -2.76
C ARG A 61 5.67 5.00 -2.08
N THR A 62 6.99 4.97 -2.05
CA THR A 62 7.74 3.97 -1.31
C THR A 62 7.99 4.50 0.08
N PHE A 63 7.72 3.65 1.06
CA PHE A 63 7.96 3.94 2.46
C PHE A 63 8.84 2.86 3.07
N ASP A 64 9.61 3.23 4.09
CA ASP A 64 10.28 2.27 4.96
C ASP A 64 9.56 2.33 6.33
N VAL A 65 9.11 1.16 6.81
CA VAL A 65 8.41 0.99 8.08
C VAL A 65 9.21 0.06 8.97
N ASP A 66 9.33 0.37 10.26
CA ASP A 66 10.08 -0.47 11.19
C ASP A 66 9.48 -1.90 11.26
N ASP A 67 10.33 -2.92 11.23
CA ASP A 67 9.92 -4.34 11.25
C ASP A 67 9.06 -4.67 12.47
N ASP A 68 9.32 -4.01 13.60
CA ASP A 68 8.57 -4.15 14.84
C ASP A 68 7.13 -3.59 14.75
N MET A 69 6.84 -2.75 13.74
CA MET A 69 5.52 -2.15 13.48
C MET A 69 4.73 -2.89 12.41
N VAL A 70 5.41 -3.64 11.54
CA VAL A 70 4.78 -4.43 10.46
C VAL A 70 3.86 -5.53 11.01
N ASP A 71 4.14 -6.04 12.21
CA ASP A 71 3.40 -7.14 12.85
C ASP A 71 2.38 -6.66 13.91
N ALA A 72 2.26 -5.36 14.15
CA ALA A 72 1.66 -4.83 15.37
C ALA A 72 0.27 -4.17 15.19
N ASP A 73 -0.69 -4.80 14.51
CA ASP A 73 -2.14 -4.44 14.48
C ASP A 73 -2.51 -2.97 14.12
N HIS A 74 -1.54 -2.07 13.89
CA HIS A 74 -1.71 -0.64 13.68
C HIS A 74 -0.42 -0.09 13.07
N TRP A 75 -0.50 0.53 11.90
CA TRP A 75 0.60 1.36 11.39
C TRP A 75 0.60 2.71 12.12
N PRO A 76 1.74 3.16 12.67
CA PRO A 76 1.82 4.51 13.20
C PRO A 76 1.96 5.50 12.05
N ASP A 77 1.05 6.47 12.00
CA ASP A 77 1.10 7.74 11.25
C ASP A 77 2.51 8.38 11.20
N THR A 78 3.33 8.11 12.22
CA THR A 78 4.68 8.67 12.41
C THR A 78 5.86 7.80 11.96
N SER A 79 5.65 6.53 11.62
CA SER A 79 6.74 5.58 11.30
C SER A 79 6.99 5.40 9.81
N VAL A 80 6.12 6.00 8.98
CA VAL A 80 6.20 5.96 7.53
C VAL A 80 7.23 7.00 7.07
N ASN A 81 8.47 6.56 6.82
CA ASN A 81 9.49 7.44 6.25
C ASN A 81 9.38 7.35 4.73
N GLU A 82 9.03 8.45 4.06
CA GLU A 82 9.17 8.54 2.60
C GLU A 82 10.63 8.34 2.24
N VAL A 83 10.88 7.32 1.41
CA VAL A 83 12.23 6.98 0.94
C VAL A 83 12.24 7.16 -0.57
N ASP A 84 13.22 7.91 -1.06
CA ASP A 84 13.61 7.84 -2.46
C ASP A 84 13.97 6.38 -2.78
N GLY A 85 13.39 5.81 -3.84
CA GLY A 85 13.57 4.40 -4.22
C GLY A 85 15.02 3.98 -4.46
N ASP A 86 15.94 4.96 -4.58
CA ASP A 86 17.38 4.77 -4.75
C ASP A 86 18.13 4.58 -3.41
N GLN A 87 17.50 4.86 -2.26
CA GLN A 87 18.12 4.61 -0.96
C GLN A 87 17.98 3.13 -0.56
N PRO A 88 19.02 2.51 0.00
CA PRO A 88 18.90 1.19 0.61
C PRO A 88 17.96 1.26 1.81
N SER A 89 17.12 0.25 1.97
CA SER A 89 16.24 0.11 3.16
C SER A 89 17.07 0.24 4.43
N ARG A 90 16.55 0.97 5.42
CA ARG A 90 17.24 1.09 6.71
C ARG A 90 17.29 -0.29 7.38
N PRO A 91 18.39 -0.62 8.09
CA PRO A 91 18.45 -1.86 8.85
C PRO A 91 17.38 -1.86 9.96
N GLY A 92 16.54 -2.89 9.98
CA GLY A 92 15.38 -3.00 10.90
C GLY A 92 14.09 -2.36 10.38
N THR A 93 14.05 -2.00 9.09
CA THR A 93 12.83 -1.53 8.42
C THR A 93 12.51 -2.38 7.20
N THR A 94 11.22 -2.62 6.99
CA THR A 94 10.65 -3.25 5.83
C THR A 94 10.20 -2.18 4.84
N ARG A 95 10.57 -2.37 3.58
CA ARG A 95 10.15 -1.51 2.48
C ARG A 95 8.76 -1.90 2.01
N VAL A 96 7.92 -0.90 1.86
CA VAL A 96 6.50 -1.04 1.55
C VAL A 96 6.12 -0.02 0.49
N LEU A 97 5.29 -0.42 -0.47
CA LEU A 97 4.62 0.54 -1.35
C LEU A 97 3.29 0.92 -0.71
N GLY A 98 2.96 2.20 -0.71
CA GLY A 98 1.67 2.63 -0.20
C GLY A 98 1.14 3.91 -0.81
N VAL A 99 -0.10 4.21 -0.47
CA VAL A 99 -0.88 5.31 -1.03
C VAL A 99 -1.81 5.87 0.03
N HIS A 100 -2.00 7.19 0.02
CA HIS A 100 -3.01 7.86 0.83
C HIS A 100 -4.26 8.09 -0.03
N ILE A 101 -5.44 7.75 0.49
CA ILE A 101 -6.75 7.88 -0.16
C ILE A 101 -7.64 8.93 0.50
#